data_AF-A0A6A4SCP2-F1
#
_entry.id   AF-A0A6A4SCP2-F1
#
_cell.length_a   1.000
_cell.length_b   1.000
_cell.length_c   1.000
_cell.angle_alpha   90.00
_cell.angle_beta   90.00
_cell.angle_gamma   90.00
#
_symmetry.space_group_name_H-M   'P 1'
#
loop_
_entity.id
_entity.type
_entity.pdbx_description
1 polymer ?
#
loop_
_entity_poly.entity_id
_entity_poly.type
_entity_poly.pdbx_seq_one_letter_code
_entity_poly.pdbx_strand_id
1 'polypeptide(L)'
;MPSYLIAIVVGALESRQIGPRSRVWSEKEFVDKSAFEFSETEAMLKTAEDLAGPYVWGQYDILVLPPSFPLNEGHTVYLERMIGRCMESEQFRQFKAIGGWKELQDSVNTFGADNPLTNLVPSLQDVDPDDAFSSVPYEKGFALLYHLEELMGGPEVFMGFVKSYIQLFAYSSVTTDEWKNHLFSYFKDKVDVLNKVDWNSWMFTPGMPPVKPQYDTTLSDACIALSQRWVKAKDQDLNCFKESDVKTLSSHQLIEFLSLLLQEDPLPLTHVKKMQELYDFNACINSEIRFRWLRLCVRCRWEEAVPMALKMATEQGRMKFTRPLFREVFNFDKFSDEAVQVFVSHRAAMHPVTSGLVGKDLKVDASKTSTNQK
;
A
#
# COMPACT_ATOMS: atom_id res chain seq x y z
N MET A 1 -26.49 -1.93 6.27
CA MET A 1 -25.35 -1.54 5.43
C MET A 1 -25.24 -0.02 5.47
N PRO A 2 -24.09 0.56 5.86
CA PRO A 2 -23.85 2.00 5.81
C PRO A 2 -23.93 2.57 4.39
N SER A 3 -24.29 3.86 4.25
CA SER A 3 -24.46 4.51 2.94
C SER A 3 -23.17 4.60 2.12
N TYR A 4 -22.00 4.67 2.75
CA TYR A 4 -20.70 4.71 2.06
C TYR A 4 -20.34 3.39 1.34
N LEU A 5 -21.07 2.30 1.60
CA LEU A 5 -20.93 1.03 0.88
C LEU A 5 -21.86 0.94 -0.34
N ILE A 6 -22.71 1.94 -0.58
CA ILE A 6 -23.46 2.03 -1.83
C ILE A 6 -22.47 2.34 -2.94
N ALA A 7 -22.22 1.36 -3.79
CA ALA A 7 -21.43 1.51 -5.01
C ALA A 7 -22.34 1.30 -6.23
N ILE A 8 -22.22 2.17 -7.22
CA ILE A 8 -22.90 2.05 -8.51
C ILE A 8 -21.83 2.15 -9.59
N VAL A 9 -21.77 1.16 -10.47
CA VAL A 9 -20.98 1.20 -11.69
C VAL A 9 -21.92 1.10 -12.89
N VAL A 10 -21.70 1.93 -13.91
CA VAL A 10 -22.38 1.85 -15.19
C VAL A 10 -21.32 1.92 -16.28
N GLY A 11 -21.30 0.94 -17.16
CA GLY A 11 -20.31 0.84 -18.22
C GLY A 11 -20.53 -0.40 -19.10
N ALA A 12 -19.69 -0.57 -20.11
CA ALA A 12 -19.69 -1.75 -20.98
C ALA A 12 -18.99 -2.93 -20.28
N LEU A 13 -19.61 -3.45 -19.22
CA LEU A 13 -19.03 -4.49 -18.39
C LEU A 13 -19.36 -5.88 -18.94
N GLU A 14 -18.32 -6.72 -19.07
CA GLU A 14 -18.45 -8.15 -19.21
C GLU A 14 -18.17 -8.84 -17.85
N SER A 15 -18.61 -10.10 -17.72
CA SER A 15 -18.22 -10.92 -16.57
C SER A 15 -17.77 -12.31 -16.93
N ARG A 16 -16.96 -12.89 -16.03
CA ARG A 16 -16.55 -14.29 -16.04
C ARG A 16 -16.79 -14.90 -14.67
N GLN A 17 -17.20 -16.15 -14.63
CA GLN A 17 -17.32 -16.89 -13.38
C GLN A 17 -15.92 -17.35 -12.94
N ILE A 18 -15.54 -17.05 -11.70
CA ILE A 18 -14.23 -17.40 -11.12
C ILE A 18 -14.35 -18.33 -9.90
N GLY A 19 -15.59 -18.62 -9.47
CA GLY A 19 -15.86 -19.52 -8.37
C GLY A 19 -17.34 -19.91 -8.29
N PRO A 20 -17.72 -20.75 -7.30
CA PRO A 20 -19.11 -21.18 -7.12
C PRO A 20 -20.05 -20.02 -6.72
N ARG A 21 -19.50 -18.94 -6.15
CA ARG A 21 -20.23 -17.76 -5.66
C ARG A 21 -19.56 -16.43 -6.00
N SER A 22 -18.73 -16.43 -7.03
CA SER A 22 -17.93 -15.27 -7.43
C SER A 22 -17.84 -15.11 -8.95
N ARG A 23 -18.06 -13.89 -9.41
CA ARG A 23 -17.76 -13.43 -10.76
C ARG A 23 -16.77 -12.28 -10.70
N VAL A 24 -15.94 -12.17 -11.72
CA VAL A 24 -15.19 -10.95 -11.99
C VAL A 24 -15.89 -10.15 -13.08
N TRP A 25 -15.97 -8.84 -12.90
CA TRP A 25 -16.54 -7.87 -13.82
C TRP A 25 -15.46 -6.87 -14.25
N SER A 26 -15.39 -6.56 -15.54
CA SER A 26 -14.47 -5.53 -16.09
C SER A 26 -14.90 -5.14 -17.51
N GLU A 27 -14.22 -4.17 -18.11
CA GLU A 27 -14.30 -3.95 -19.56
C GLU A 27 -13.78 -5.18 -20.33
N LYS A 28 -14.28 -5.37 -21.55
CA LYS A 28 -14.03 -6.57 -22.38
C LYS A 28 -12.55 -6.89 -22.54
N GLU A 29 -11.72 -5.87 -22.63
CA GLU A 29 -10.27 -5.95 -22.85
C GLU A 29 -9.52 -6.53 -21.64
N PHE A 30 -10.12 -6.50 -20.45
CA PHE A 30 -9.47 -6.88 -19.19
C PHE A 30 -10.12 -8.08 -18.50
N VAL A 31 -11.35 -8.46 -18.85
CA VAL A 31 -12.14 -9.45 -18.09
C VAL A 31 -11.48 -10.83 -18.03
N ASP A 32 -10.84 -11.30 -19.12
CA ASP A 32 -10.20 -12.62 -19.14
C ASP A 32 -8.88 -12.63 -18.32
N LYS A 33 -8.11 -11.54 -18.39
CA LYS A 33 -6.91 -11.37 -17.54
C LYS A 33 -7.29 -11.32 -16.06
N SER A 34 -8.35 -10.57 -15.76
CA SER A 34 -8.89 -10.45 -14.41
C SER A 34 -9.38 -11.80 -13.89
N ALA A 35 -10.01 -12.63 -14.74
CA ALA A 35 -10.47 -13.96 -14.34
C ALA A 35 -9.32 -14.90 -13.95
N PHE A 36 -8.20 -14.82 -14.68
CA PHE A 36 -6.99 -15.53 -14.33
C PHE A 36 -6.38 -15.01 -13.02
N GLU A 37 -6.19 -13.69 -12.90
CA GLU A 37 -5.57 -13.04 -11.75
C GLU A 37 -6.32 -13.31 -10.44
N PHE A 38 -7.66 -13.37 -10.48
CA PHE A 38 -8.51 -13.59 -9.31
C PHE A 38 -9.02 -15.03 -9.18
N SER A 39 -8.41 -15.99 -9.87
CA SER A 39 -8.86 -17.39 -9.87
C SER A 39 -8.84 -18.06 -8.48
N GLU A 40 -8.00 -17.57 -7.56
CA GLU A 40 -7.89 -18.10 -6.19
C GLU A 40 -8.94 -17.54 -5.21
N THR A 41 -9.85 -16.67 -5.67
CA THR A 41 -10.84 -15.98 -4.82
C THR A 41 -11.65 -16.93 -3.93
N GLU A 42 -12.10 -18.07 -4.45
CA GLU A 42 -12.88 -19.02 -3.64
C GLU A 42 -12.05 -19.66 -2.51
N ALA A 43 -10.76 -19.93 -2.76
CA ALA A 43 -9.87 -20.45 -1.72
C ALA A 43 -9.64 -19.40 -0.62
N MET A 44 -9.50 -18.12 -1.01
CA MET A 44 -9.41 -17.00 -0.08
C MET A 44 -10.70 -16.85 0.74
N LEU A 45 -11.87 -16.95 0.12
CA LEU A 45 -13.16 -16.85 0.81
C LEU A 45 -13.35 -17.97 1.84
N LYS A 46 -13.05 -19.22 1.48
CA LYS A 46 -13.12 -20.35 2.42
C LYS A 46 -12.19 -20.15 3.61
N THR A 47 -10.95 -19.72 3.35
CA THR A 47 -9.97 -19.42 4.39
C THR A 47 -10.49 -18.30 5.31
N ALA A 48 -11.05 -17.24 4.73
CA ALA A 48 -11.65 -16.14 5.49
C ALA A 48 -12.87 -16.59 6.33
N GLU A 49 -13.70 -17.50 5.81
CA GLU A 49 -14.85 -18.04 6.55
C GLU A 49 -14.44 -18.90 7.74
N ASP A 50 -13.42 -19.74 7.57
CA ASP A 50 -12.87 -20.56 8.64
C ASP A 50 -12.31 -19.65 9.77
N LEU A 51 -11.62 -18.57 9.39
CA LEU A 51 -11.03 -17.61 10.30
C LEU A 51 -12.08 -16.72 11.00
N ALA A 52 -12.96 -16.07 10.25
CA ALA A 52 -13.82 -14.98 10.73
C ALA A 52 -15.30 -15.37 10.94
N GLY A 53 -15.71 -16.57 10.51
CA GLY A 53 -17.11 -17.01 10.52
C GLY A 53 -17.77 -16.91 9.14
N PRO A 54 -19.04 -17.34 9.02
CA PRO A 54 -19.69 -17.55 7.71
C PRO A 54 -19.82 -16.25 6.91
N TYR A 55 -19.64 -16.34 5.58
CA TYR A 55 -19.86 -15.22 4.68
C TYR A 55 -21.37 -14.97 4.50
N VAL A 56 -21.88 -13.86 5.03
CA VAL A 56 -23.31 -13.59 5.12
C VAL A 56 -23.92 -12.87 3.91
N TRP A 57 -23.12 -12.51 2.90
CA TRP A 57 -23.58 -11.68 1.78
C TRP A 57 -23.98 -12.47 0.53
N GLY A 58 -23.87 -13.81 0.57
CA GLY A 58 -24.23 -14.69 -0.53
C GLY A 58 -23.20 -14.71 -1.67
N GLN A 59 -23.17 -13.65 -2.47
CA GLN A 59 -22.26 -13.50 -3.62
C GLN A 59 -21.06 -12.61 -3.28
N TYR A 60 -19.87 -12.98 -3.74
CA TYR A 60 -18.66 -12.16 -3.64
C TYR A 60 -18.10 -11.91 -5.04
N ASP A 61 -18.59 -10.85 -5.67
CA ASP A 61 -18.12 -10.45 -6.99
C ASP A 61 -16.99 -9.41 -6.89
N ILE A 62 -16.05 -9.50 -7.82
CA ILE A 62 -14.94 -8.56 -7.95
C ILE A 62 -15.21 -7.68 -9.16
N LEU A 63 -15.17 -6.36 -8.99
CA LEU A 63 -15.21 -5.41 -10.08
C LEU A 63 -13.82 -4.81 -10.25
N VAL A 64 -13.18 -5.09 -11.38
CA VAL A 64 -11.91 -4.46 -11.73
C VAL A 64 -12.20 -3.10 -12.32
N LEU A 65 -12.21 -2.12 -11.42
CA LEU A 65 -12.42 -0.72 -11.72
C LEU A 65 -11.17 -0.06 -12.31
N PRO A 66 -11.35 1.06 -13.02
CA PRO A 66 -10.35 2.11 -13.06
C PRO A 66 -10.00 2.56 -11.61
N PRO A 67 -8.73 2.76 -11.27
CA PRO A 67 -8.24 2.66 -9.87
C PRO A 67 -8.68 3.79 -8.88
N SER A 68 -9.16 3.44 -7.67
CA SER A 68 -8.94 4.12 -6.34
C SER A 68 -9.67 3.51 -5.10
N PHE A 69 -9.19 3.84 -3.87
CA PHE A 69 -9.75 3.76 -2.46
C PHE A 69 -9.65 2.44 -1.63
N PRO A 70 -9.94 2.31 -0.27
CA PRO A 70 -10.45 3.19 0.85
C PRO A 70 -9.89 2.94 2.33
N LEU A 71 -10.70 2.89 3.44
CA LEU A 71 -10.37 3.19 4.89
C LEU A 71 -10.67 2.13 6.03
N ASN A 72 -10.99 0.86 5.75
CA ASN A 72 -11.32 -0.22 6.72
C ASN A 72 -10.10 -0.96 7.33
N GLU A 73 -8.98 -0.26 7.44
CA GLU A 73 -7.77 -0.89 6.90
C GLU A 73 -6.94 -1.64 7.92
N GLY A 74 -6.85 -1.19 9.18
CA GLY A 74 -6.03 -1.88 10.18
C GLY A 74 -6.43 -3.35 10.38
N HIS A 75 -7.72 -3.60 10.62
CA HIS A 75 -8.25 -4.97 10.77
C HIS A 75 -8.25 -5.73 9.43
N THR A 76 -8.48 -5.04 8.31
CA THR A 76 -8.46 -5.66 6.98
C THR A 76 -7.06 -6.13 6.60
N VAL A 77 -6.04 -5.29 6.79
CA VAL A 77 -4.62 -5.63 6.57
C VAL A 77 -4.17 -6.73 7.53
N TYR A 78 -4.65 -6.71 8.78
CA TYR A 78 -4.40 -7.81 9.72
C TYR A 78 -4.97 -9.13 9.20
N LEU A 79 -6.24 -9.16 8.76
CA LEU A 79 -6.87 -10.36 8.19
C LEU A 79 -6.23 -10.77 6.86
N GLU A 80 -5.90 -9.83 5.97
CA GLU A 80 -5.19 -10.06 4.70
C GLU A 80 -3.87 -10.80 4.97
N ARG A 81 -3.09 -10.32 5.93
CA ARG A 81 -1.81 -10.91 6.31
C ARG A 81 -1.99 -12.27 7.00
N MET A 82 -3.08 -12.48 7.73
CA MET A 82 -3.45 -13.79 8.28
C MET A 82 -3.87 -14.79 7.18
N ILE A 83 -4.57 -14.34 6.14
CA ILE A 83 -4.85 -15.18 4.95
C ILE A 83 -3.53 -15.54 4.25
N GLY A 84 -2.65 -14.56 4.05
CA GLY A 84 -1.31 -14.80 3.49
C GLY A 84 -0.49 -15.78 4.33
N ARG A 85 -0.62 -15.76 5.66
CA ARG A 85 -0.02 -16.76 6.57
C ARG A 85 -0.49 -18.17 6.26
N CYS A 86 -1.79 -18.34 6.09
CA CYS A 86 -2.42 -19.65 5.86
C CYS A 86 -2.13 -20.19 4.46
N MET A 87 -2.07 -19.32 3.46
CA MET A 87 -1.81 -19.69 2.06
C MET A 87 -0.34 -19.95 1.78
N GLU A 88 0.55 -19.15 2.37
CA GLU A 88 1.98 -19.17 2.07
C GLU A 88 2.80 -19.66 3.28
N SER A 89 2.96 -18.83 4.31
CA SER A 89 3.70 -19.17 5.53
C SER A 89 3.65 -18.03 6.56
N GLU A 90 4.03 -18.34 7.81
CA GLU A 90 4.28 -17.30 8.82
C GLU A 90 5.38 -16.32 8.39
N GLN A 91 6.45 -16.82 7.77
CA GLN A 91 7.52 -15.96 7.25
C GLN A 91 7.00 -15.00 6.18
N PHE A 92 6.05 -15.41 5.34
CA PHE A 92 5.42 -14.53 4.37
C PHE A 92 4.58 -13.43 5.06
N ARG A 93 3.82 -13.78 6.10
CA ARG A 93 3.10 -12.80 6.93
C ARG A 93 4.04 -11.74 7.51
N GLN A 94 5.14 -12.20 8.11
CA GLN A 94 6.17 -11.35 8.72
C GLN A 94 6.84 -10.46 7.67
N PHE A 95 7.15 -11.01 6.50
CA PHE A 95 7.70 -10.27 5.37
C PHE A 95 6.77 -9.14 4.88
N LYS A 96 5.46 -9.43 4.77
CA LYS A 96 4.44 -8.43 4.41
C LYS A 96 4.31 -7.34 5.48
N ALA A 97 4.42 -7.71 6.76
CA ALA A 97 4.42 -6.77 7.88
C ALA A 97 5.64 -5.81 7.86
N ILE A 98 6.84 -6.33 7.52
CA ILE A 98 8.05 -5.51 7.33
C ILE A 98 7.84 -4.48 6.21
N GLY A 99 7.30 -4.91 5.06
CA GLY A 99 6.99 -4.02 3.94
C GLY A 99 6.00 -2.93 4.33
N GLY A 100 4.95 -3.29 5.06
CA GLY A 100 3.95 -2.35 5.57
C GLY A 100 4.51 -1.29 6.53
N TRP A 101 5.40 -1.70 7.44
CA TRP A 101 6.10 -0.76 8.33
C TRP A 101 6.88 0.32 7.56
N LYS A 102 7.47 -0.06 6.42
CA LYS A 102 8.20 0.88 5.54
C LYS A 102 7.25 1.82 4.81
N GLU A 103 6.12 1.32 4.30
CA GLU A 103 5.10 2.16 3.68
C GLU A 103 4.53 3.19 4.68
N LEU A 104 4.38 2.81 5.95
CA LEU A 104 4.05 3.72 7.05
C LEU A 104 5.12 4.79 7.24
N GLN A 105 6.38 4.40 7.31
CA GLN A 105 7.51 5.32 7.48
C GLN A 105 7.56 6.35 6.33
N ASP A 106 7.38 5.91 5.09
CA ASP A 106 7.34 6.78 3.91
C ASP A 106 6.17 7.78 3.98
N SER A 107 5.02 7.34 4.48
CA SER A 107 3.85 8.20 4.65
C SER A 107 4.07 9.22 5.76
N VAL A 108 4.58 8.81 6.91
CA VAL A 108 4.93 9.72 8.02
C VAL A 108 5.98 10.74 7.58
N ASN A 109 7.00 10.32 6.84
CA ASN A 109 8.02 11.22 6.29
C ASN A 109 7.42 12.22 5.28
N THR A 110 6.45 11.77 4.48
CA THR A 110 5.76 12.63 3.50
C THR A 110 4.85 13.67 4.18
N PHE A 111 4.09 13.28 5.19
CA PHE A 111 3.20 14.19 5.91
C PHE A 111 3.93 15.09 6.91
N GLY A 112 5.06 14.61 7.44
CA GLY A 112 5.77 15.19 8.58
C GLY A 112 5.41 14.45 9.88
N ALA A 113 6.41 14.21 10.74
CA ALA A 113 6.25 13.44 11.97
C ALA A 113 5.28 14.07 12.99
N ASP A 114 5.11 15.40 12.96
CA ASP A 114 4.21 16.13 13.85
C ASP A 114 2.82 16.38 13.23
N ASN A 115 2.57 15.87 12.03
CA ASN A 115 1.31 16.12 11.32
C ASN A 115 0.16 15.31 11.94
N PRO A 116 -0.94 15.93 12.39
CA PRO A 116 -2.08 15.23 13.00
C PRO A 116 -2.75 14.17 12.11
N LEU A 117 -2.58 14.24 10.78
CA LEU A 117 -3.07 13.22 9.84
C LEU A 117 -2.28 11.90 9.91
N THR A 118 -1.20 11.87 10.69
CA THR A 118 -0.44 10.65 11.02
C THR A 118 -0.91 10.00 12.33
N ASN A 119 -1.93 10.56 13.00
CA ASN A 119 -2.61 9.88 14.10
C ASN A 119 -3.35 8.65 13.56
N LEU A 120 -3.43 7.59 14.38
CA LEU A 120 -4.28 6.44 14.03
C LEU A 120 -5.77 6.81 14.11
N VAL A 121 -6.12 7.67 15.07
CA VAL A 121 -7.43 8.30 15.19
C VAL A 121 -7.26 9.80 14.92
N PRO A 122 -7.31 10.24 13.64
CA PRO A 122 -7.17 11.65 13.30
C PRO A 122 -8.45 12.42 13.66
N SER A 123 -8.29 13.70 14.00
CA SER A 123 -9.41 14.64 13.95
C SER A 123 -9.57 15.12 12.51
N LEU A 124 -10.76 14.92 11.93
CA LEU A 124 -11.10 15.38 10.58
C LEU A 124 -11.96 16.65 10.59
N GLN A 125 -12.03 17.34 11.74
CA GLN A 125 -12.73 18.63 11.81
C GLN A 125 -12.03 19.63 10.89
N ASP A 126 -12.79 20.20 9.95
CA ASP A 126 -12.31 21.15 8.93
C ASP A 126 -11.20 20.61 8.00
N VAL A 127 -11.10 19.27 7.89
CA VAL A 127 -10.18 18.58 6.98
C VAL A 127 -10.98 17.86 5.89
N ASP A 128 -10.58 18.03 4.63
CA ASP A 128 -11.10 17.21 3.53
C ASP A 128 -10.64 15.75 3.75
N PRO A 129 -11.55 14.76 3.86
CA PRO A 129 -11.18 13.36 4.06
C PRO A 129 -10.18 12.82 3.02
N ASP A 130 -10.20 13.33 1.80
CA ASP A 130 -9.24 12.94 0.76
C ASP A 130 -7.82 13.40 1.06
N ASP A 131 -7.65 14.51 1.80
CA ASP A 131 -6.34 14.99 2.27
C ASP A 131 -5.79 14.12 3.40
N ALA A 132 -6.66 13.39 4.12
CA ALA A 132 -6.27 12.44 5.17
C ALA A 132 -5.96 11.03 4.63
N PHE A 133 -6.25 10.75 3.35
CA PHE A 133 -6.00 9.44 2.76
C PHE A 133 -4.49 9.14 2.67
N SER A 134 -4.08 8.05 3.30
CA SER A 134 -2.69 7.62 3.38
C SER A 134 -2.58 6.14 3.76
N SER A 135 -1.36 5.60 3.82
CA SER A 135 -1.14 4.25 4.40
C SER A 135 -1.20 4.23 5.94
N VAL A 136 -1.34 5.38 6.61
CA VAL A 136 -1.36 5.46 8.08
C VAL A 136 -2.44 4.58 8.71
N PRO A 137 -3.74 4.70 8.36
CA PRO A 137 -4.79 3.86 8.98
C PRO A 137 -4.62 2.36 8.67
N TYR A 138 -3.98 2.02 7.55
CA TYR A 138 -3.65 0.65 7.16
C TYR A 138 -2.56 0.09 8.08
N GLU A 139 -1.39 0.73 8.06
CA GLU A 139 -0.17 0.15 8.59
C GLU A 139 0.04 0.47 10.07
N LYS A 140 -0.36 1.66 10.52
CA LYS A 140 -0.37 2.00 11.96
C LYS A 140 -1.45 1.20 12.68
N GLY A 141 -2.60 0.99 12.04
CA GLY A 141 -3.69 0.14 12.53
C GLY A 141 -3.26 -1.32 12.62
N PHE A 142 -2.66 -1.86 11.56
CA PHE A 142 -2.06 -3.19 11.59
C PHE A 142 -1.00 -3.32 12.69
N ALA A 143 -0.08 -2.36 12.81
CA ALA A 143 1.00 -2.43 13.79
C ALA A 143 0.48 -2.47 15.23
N LEU A 144 -0.61 -1.76 15.54
CA LEU A 144 -1.29 -1.84 16.83
C LEU A 144 -1.86 -3.24 17.07
N LEU A 145 -2.58 -3.79 16.09
CA LEU A 145 -3.17 -5.13 16.21
C LEU A 145 -2.11 -6.22 16.34
N TYR A 146 -1.02 -6.13 15.59
CA TYR A 146 0.12 -7.04 15.69
C TYR A 146 0.82 -6.91 17.07
N HIS A 147 1.01 -5.70 17.57
CA HIS A 147 1.56 -5.50 18.92
C HIS A 147 0.67 -6.12 20.00
N LEU A 148 -0.66 -5.95 19.88
CA LEU A 148 -1.62 -6.57 20.79
C LEU A 148 -1.62 -8.10 20.64
N GLU A 149 -1.49 -8.64 19.43
CA GLU A 149 -1.32 -10.07 19.19
C GLU A 149 -0.15 -10.64 20.01
N GLU A 150 1.03 -10.03 19.93
CA GLU A 150 2.22 -10.45 20.68
C GLU A 150 1.96 -10.42 22.19
N LEU A 151 1.35 -9.35 22.71
CA LEU A 151 1.03 -9.21 24.12
C LEU A 151 -0.03 -10.21 24.60
N MET A 152 -1.00 -10.53 23.74
CA MET A 152 -2.14 -11.38 24.09
C MET A 152 -1.86 -12.88 23.92
N GLY A 153 -0.67 -13.26 23.46
CA GLY A 153 -0.24 -14.65 23.43
C GLY A 153 -0.26 -15.30 22.04
N GLY A 154 -0.15 -14.49 20.99
CA GLY A 154 0.07 -14.95 19.62
C GLY A 154 -1.16 -14.94 18.73
N PRO A 155 -0.97 -15.24 17.43
CA PRO A 155 -1.95 -15.05 16.38
C PRO A 155 -3.23 -15.86 16.58
N GLU A 156 -3.15 -17.08 17.12
CA GLU A 156 -4.32 -17.93 17.35
C GLU A 156 -5.23 -17.35 18.45
N VAL A 157 -4.63 -16.86 19.53
CA VAL A 157 -5.36 -16.23 20.65
C VAL A 157 -6.01 -14.94 20.18
N PHE A 158 -5.26 -14.11 19.45
CA PHE A 158 -5.76 -12.81 18.99
C PHE A 158 -6.80 -12.95 17.87
N MET A 159 -6.70 -13.95 17.00
CA MET A 159 -7.75 -14.27 16.03
C MET A 159 -9.08 -14.64 16.71
N GLY A 160 -9.04 -15.26 17.89
CA GLY A 160 -10.23 -15.49 18.72
C GLY A 160 -10.94 -14.17 19.08
N PHE A 161 -10.17 -13.14 19.46
CA PHE A 161 -10.69 -11.80 19.69
C PHE A 161 -11.25 -11.18 18.42
N VAL A 162 -10.51 -11.22 17.30
CA VAL A 162 -10.95 -10.64 16.02
C VAL A 162 -12.29 -11.25 15.58
N LYS A 163 -12.44 -12.58 15.69
CA LYS A 163 -13.70 -13.28 15.39
C LYS A 163 -14.83 -12.83 16.32
N SER A 164 -14.57 -12.71 17.61
CA SER A 164 -15.55 -12.22 18.59
C SER A 164 -15.96 -10.78 18.32
N TYR A 165 -15.02 -9.91 17.95
CA TYR A 165 -15.27 -8.52 17.57
C TYR A 165 -16.20 -8.44 16.35
N ILE A 166 -15.88 -9.16 15.27
CA ILE A 166 -16.70 -9.20 14.05
C ILE A 166 -18.12 -9.70 14.36
N GLN A 167 -18.25 -10.73 15.19
CA GLN A 167 -19.54 -11.29 15.58
C GLN A 167 -20.36 -10.34 16.46
N LEU A 168 -19.74 -9.71 17.46
CA LEU A 168 -20.42 -8.81 18.38
C LEU A 168 -21.00 -7.60 17.66
N PHE A 169 -20.23 -7.02 16.74
CA PHE A 169 -20.59 -5.80 16.05
C PHE A 169 -21.12 -6.04 14.63
N ALA A 170 -21.47 -7.28 14.30
CA ALA A 170 -22.11 -7.61 13.05
C ALA A 170 -23.34 -6.71 12.84
N TYR A 171 -23.46 -6.16 11.63
CA TYR A 171 -24.56 -5.27 11.24
C TYR A 171 -24.63 -3.92 12.00
N SER A 172 -23.57 -3.56 12.72
CA SER A 172 -23.44 -2.30 13.48
C SER A 172 -22.31 -1.41 12.93
N SER A 173 -22.24 -0.17 13.42
CA SER A 173 -21.09 0.73 13.26
C SER A 173 -20.42 0.90 14.62
N VAL A 174 -19.09 0.97 14.65
CA VAL A 174 -18.31 0.89 15.90
C VAL A 174 -17.33 2.06 15.97
N THR A 175 -17.22 2.66 17.14
CA THR A 175 -16.20 3.65 17.49
C THR A 175 -14.94 2.98 18.06
N THR A 176 -13.81 3.70 18.05
CA THR A 176 -12.57 3.18 18.66
C THR A 176 -12.73 2.84 20.15
N ASP A 177 -13.53 3.60 20.88
CA ASP A 177 -13.80 3.34 22.29
C ASP A 177 -14.63 2.07 22.49
N GLU A 178 -15.65 1.82 21.67
CA GLU A 178 -16.42 0.58 21.70
C GLU A 178 -15.56 -0.65 21.34
N TRP A 179 -14.68 -0.53 20.34
CA TRP A 179 -13.69 -1.56 20.01
C TRP A 179 -12.76 -1.84 21.20
N LYS A 180 -12.22 -0.79 21.83
CA LYS A 180 -11.31 -0.91 22.98
C LYS A 180 -12.02 -1.52 24.19
N ASN A 181 -13.26 -1.11 24.48
CA ASN A 181 -14.07 -1.67 25.55
C ASN A 181 -14.31 -3.17 25.35
N HIS A 182 -14.58 -3.60 24.11
CA HIS A 182 -14.69 -5.01 23.77
C HIS A 182 -13.37 -5.76 23.95
N LEU A 183 -12.23 -5.18 23.53
CA LEU A 183 -10.91 -5.75 23.75
C LEU A 183 -10.63 -6.03 25.24
N PHE A 184 -10.90 -5.05 26.12
CA PHE A 184 -10.74 -5.20 27.57
C PHE A 184 -11.70 -6.25 28.15
N SER A 185 -12.92 -6.31 27.63
CA SER A 185 -13.92 -7.29 28.07
C SER A 185 -13.55 -8.72 27.64
N TYR A 186 -13.06 -8.90 26.42
CA TYR A 186 -12.63 -10.18 25.87
C TYR A 186 -11.38 -10.71 26.60
N PHE A 187 -10.39 -9.84 26.81
CA PHE A 187 -9.16 -10.15 27.54
C PHE A 187 -9.22 -9.72 29.01
N LYS A 188 -10.35 -9.95 29.68
CA LYS A 188 -10.55 -9.56 31.10
C LYS A 188 -9.48 -10.12 32.05
N ASP A 189 -8.92 -11.27 31.74
CA ASP A 189 -7.86 -11.92 32.53
C ASP A 189 -6.45 -11.39 32.23
N LYS A 190 -6.31 -10.48 31.25
CA LYS A 190 -5.05 -9.83 30.86
C LYS A 190 -5.15 -8.29 30.90
N VAL A 191 -6.10 -7.74 31.65
CA VAL A 191 -6.28 -6.28 31.78
C VAL A 191 -5.02 -5.59 32.29
N ASP A 192 -4.24 -6.23 33.17
CA ASP A 192 -2.95 -5.69 33.65
C ASP A 192 -1.91 -5.52 32.53
N VAL A 193 -1.99 -6.35 31.48
CA VAL A 193 -1.14 -6.21 30.28
C VAL A 193 -1.68 -5.08 29.40
N LEU A 194 -3.00 -5.03 29.17
CA LEU A 194 -3.63 -3.97 28.37
C LEU A 194 -3.48 -2.58 29.00
N ASN A 195 -3.45 -2.46 30.32
CA ASN A 195 -3.22 -1.20 31.03
C ASN A 195 -1.80 -0.65 30.85
N LYS A 196 -0.83 -1.48 30.44
CA LYS A 196 0.55 -1.07 30.15
C LYS A 196 0.74 -0.58 28.73
N VAL A 197 -0.23 -0.81 27.84
CA VAL A 197 -0.20 -0.29 26.47
C VAL A 197 -0.39 1.22 26.52
N ASP A 198 0.51 1.97 25.87
CA ASP A 198 0.39 3.42 25.73
C ASP A 198 -0.68 3.78 24.68
N TRP A 199 -1.94 3.65 25.08
CA TRP A 199 -3.09 3.89 24.22
C TRP A 199 -3.11 5.30 23.63
N ASN A 200 -2.64 6.29 24.38
CA ASN A 200 -2.61 7.67 23.91
C ASN A 200 -1.59 7.85 22.79
N SER A 201 -0.38 7.29 22.96
CA SER A 201 0.62 7.33 21.89
C SER A 201 0.24 6.52 20.67
N TRP A 202 -0.40 5.37 20.83
CA TRP A 202 -0.89 4.58 19.71
C TRP A 202 -2.01 5.27 18.91
N MET A 203 -2.98 5.88 19.60
CA MET A 203 -4.20 6.39 18.97
C MET A 203 -4.09 7.85 18.53
N PHE A 204 -3.52 8.71 19.37
CA PHE A 204 -3.70 10.17 19.28
C PHE A 204 -2.39 10.95 19.14
N THR A 205 -1.24 10.27 19.09
CA THR A 205 0.06 10.92 18.88
C THR A 205 0.53 10.76 17.42
N PRO A 206 0.98 11.85 16.78
CA PRO A 206 1.43 11.81 15.40
C PRO A 206 2.79 11.08 15.28
N GLY A 207 3.15 10.73 14.06
CA GLY A 207 4.42 10.08 13.74
C GLY A 207 4.34 8.54 13.78
N MET A 208 5.51 7.91 13.92
CA MET A 208 5.61 6.45 14.01
C MET A 208 5.04 5.92 15.34
N PRO A 209 4.57 4.66 15.39
CA PRO A 209 4.15 4.03 16.63
C PRO A 209 5.20 4.09 17.75
N PRO A 210 4.78 4.08 19.03
CA PRO A 210 5.70 4.11 20.17
C PRO A 210 6.52 2.83 20.31
N VAL A 211 6.06 1.73 19.68
CA VAL A 211 6.74 0.44 19.69
C VAL A 211 6.86 -0.06 18.25
N LYS A 212 8.08 -0.39 17.84
CA LYS A 212 8.32 -1.14 16.61
C LYS A 212 8.29 -2.64 16.93
N PRO A 213 7.35 -3.42 16.35
CA PRO A 213 7.34 -4.86 16.55
C PRO A 213 8.61 -5.51 16.01
N GLN A 214 8.97 -6.66 16.58
CA GLN A 214 10.09 -7.46 16.09
C GLN A 214 9.57 -8.45 15.05
N TYR A 215 10.06 -8.33 13.82
CA TYR A 215 9.63 -9.17 12.71
C TYR A 215 10.69 -10.21 12.36
N ASP A 216 10.24 -11.39 11.93
CA ASP A 216 11.11 -12.38 11.28
C ASP A 216 11.60 -11.84 9.93
N THR A 217 12.92 -11.83 9.71
CA THR A 217 13.54 -11.28 8.49
C THR A 217 13.93 -12.34 7.47
N THR A 218 13.57 -13.61 7.67
CA THR A 218 14.08 -14.73 6.85
C THR A 218 13.89 -14.51 5.34
N LEU A 219 12.72 -14.00 4.93
CA LEU A 219 12.44 -13.71 3.51
C LEU A 219 13.00 -12.36 3.03
N SER A 220 13.33 -11.44 3.94
CA SER A 220 13.94 -10.15 3.61
C SER A 220 15.46 -10.17 3.62
N ASP A 221 16.11 -11.13 4.28
CA ASP A 221 17.57 -11.23 4.40
C ASP A 221 18.28 -11.18 3.03
N ALA A 222 17.78 -11.93 2.04
CA ALA A 222 18.34 -11.91 0.68
C ALA A 222 18.18 -10.53 0.00
N CYS A 223 17.05 -9.85 0.24
CA CYS A 223 16.77 -8.52 -0.29
C CYS A 223 17.69 -7.47 0.34
N ILE A 224 17.86 -7.55 1.67
CA ILE A 224 18.76 -6.68 2.46
C ILE A 224 20.19 -6.89 2.01
N ALA A 225 20.64 -8.15 1.89
CA ALA A 225 21.99 -8.46 1.45
C ALA A 225 22.29 -7.91 0.04
N LEU A 226 21.37 -8.08 -0.90
CA LEU A 226 21.53 -7.58 -2.26
C LEU A 226 21.49 -6.03 -2.31
N SER A 227 20.55 -5.41 -1.60
CA SER A 227 20.47 -3.95 -1.50
C SER A 227 21.77 -3.37 -0.94
N GLN A 228 22.28 -3.92 0.17
CA GLN A 228 23.53 -3.47 0.79
C GLN A 228 24.76 -3.70 -0.10
N ARG A 229 24.78 -4.78 -0.91
CA ARG A 229 25.82 -4.96 -1.94
C ARG A 229 25.80 -3.80 -2.93
N TRP A 230 24.64 -3.42 -3.44
CA TRP A 230 24.50 -2.31 -4.39
C TRP A 230 24.82 -0.94 -3.79
N VAL A 231 24.40 -0.68 -2.55
CA VAL A 231 24.67 0.58 -1.85
C VAL A 231 26.17 0.77 -1.57
N LYS A 232 26.88 -0.31 -1.22
CA LYS A 232 28.31 -0.26 -0.87
C LYS A 232 29.25 -0.35 -2.08
N ALA A 233 28.71 -0.72 -3.25
CA ALA A 233 29.50 -0.87 -4.46
C ALA A 233 30.08 0.47 -4.92
N LYS A 234 31.27 0.40 -5.53
CA LYS A 234 31.83 1.49 -6.34
C LYS A 234 31.80 1.08 -7.81
N ASP A 235 32.08 2.02 -8.71
CA ASP A 235 32.04 1.78 -10.16
C ASP A 235 32.88 0.56 -10.61
N GLN A 236 34.02 0.33 -9.95
CA GLN A 236 34.89 -0.83 -10.23
C GLN A 236 34.28 -2.18 -9.81
N ASP A 237 33.37 -2.18 -8.83
CA ASP A 237 32.73 -3.38 -8.28
C ASP A 237 31.52 -3.80 -9.11
N LEU A 238 31.04 -2.96 -10.02
CA LEU A 238 29.81 -3.19 -10.80
C LEU A 238 29.83 -4.46 -11.65
N ASN A 239 31.02 -4.97 -12.01
CA ASN A 239 31.17 -6.22 -12.73
C ASN A 239 30.95 -7.48 -11.87
N CYS A 240 30.84 -7.34 -10.54
CA CYS A 240 30.55 -8.46 -9.66
C CYS A 240 29.07 -8.88 -9.66
N PHE A 241 28.18 -7.98 -10.11
CA PHE A 241 26.74 -8.24 -10.21
C PHE A 241 26.42 -9.03 -11.48
N LYS A 242 25.40 -9.87 -11.39
CA LYS A 242 24.96 -10.77 -12.47
C LYS A 242 23.44 -10.83 -12.50
N GLU A 243 22.86 -11.04 -13.68
CA GLU A 243 21.41 -11.26 -13.85
C GLU A 243 20.85 -12.30 -12.86
N SER A 244 21.64 -13.33 -12.51
CA SER A 244 21.25 -14.36 -11.53
C SER A 244 20.98 -13.85 -10.12
N ASP A 245 21.49 -12.67 -9.73
CA ASP A 245 21.28 -12.08 -8.39
C ASP A 245 19.79 -11.86 -8.08
N VAL A 246 18.96 -11.65 -9.10
CA VAL A 246 17.51 -11.38 -8.95
C VAL A 246 16.63 -12.54 -9.42
N LYS A 247 17.16 -13.51 -10.18
CA LYS A 247 16.37 -14.62 -10.75
C LYS A 247 15.70 -15.53 -9.72
N THR A 248 16.30 -15.65 -8.54
CA THR A 248 15.76 -16.49 -7.46
C THR A 248 14.83 -15.73 -6.52
N LEU A 249 14.70 -14.41 -6.70
CA LEU A 249 13.84 -13.57 -5.86
C LEU A 249 12.41 -13.63 -6.39
N SER A 250 11.44 -13.82 -5.48
CA SER A 250 10.03 -13.67 -5.83
C SER A 250 9.70 -12.21 -6.20
N SER A 251 8.54 -11.98 -6.83
CA SER A 251 8.05 -10.61 -7.09
C SER A 251 7.99 -9.76 -5.82
N HIS A 252 7.56 -10.35 -4.71
CA HIS A 252 7.53 -9.71 -3.39
C HIS A 252 8.94 -9.33 -2.89
N GLN A 253 9.93 -10.19 -3.09
CA GLN A 253 11.33 -9.90 -2.75
C GLN A 253 11.95 -8.84 -3.65
N LEU A 254 11.59 -8.78 -4.94
CA LEU A 254 12.02 -7.70 -5.84
C LEU A 254 11.43 -6.35 -5.43
N ILE A 255 10.15 -6.34 -5.04
CA ILE A 255 9.49 -5.14 -4.49
C ILE A 255 10.23 -4.66 -3.23
N GLU A 256 10.57 -5.57 -2.32
CA GLU A 256 11.30 -5.26 -1.10
C GLU A 256 12.73 -4.77 -1.38
N PHE A 257 13.45 -5.44 -2.28
CA PHE A 257 14.79 -5.04 -2.71
C PHE A 257 14.81 -3.60 -3.25
N LEU A 258 13.89 -3.25 -4.16
CA LEU A 258 13.78 -1.89 -4.68
C LEU A 258 13.29 -0.90 -3.61
N SER A 259 12.43 -1.32 -2.68
CA SER A 259 12.01 -0.49 -1.54
C SER A 259 13.18 -0.12 -0.64
N LEU A 260 14.07 -1.09 -0.35
CA LEU A 260 15.28 -0.87 0.43
C LEU A 260 16.20 0.16 -0.25
N LEU A 261 16.43 0.02 -1.56
CA LEU A 261 17.22 1.00 -2.31
C LEU A 261 16.62 2.42 -2.31
N LEU A 262 15.29 2.54 -2.30
CA LEU A 262 14.61 3.83 -2.19
C LEU A 262 14.74 4.48 -0.81
N GLN A 263 15.10 3.73 0.24
CA GLN A 263 15.31 4.29 1.58
C GLN A 263 16.71 4.87 1.77
N GLU A 264 17.63 4.56 0.86
CA GLU A 264 19.01 5.03 0.88
C GLU A 264 19.14 6.38 0.14
N ASP A 265 20.30 7.01 0.31
CA ASP A 265 20.67 8.16 -0.53
C ASP A 265 20.70 7.76 -2.02
N PRO A 266 20.42 8.69 -2.94
CA PRO A 266 20.42 8.38 -4.37
C PRO A 266 21.73 7.72 -4.82
N LEU A 267 21.62 6.53 -5.40
CA LEU A 267 22.76 5.79 -5.91
C LEU A 267 23.41 6.54 -7.10
N PRO A 268 24.71 6.31 -7.37
CA PRO A 268 25.34 6.86 -8.57
C PRO A 268 24.62 6.42 -9.85
N LEU A 269 24.54 7.31 -10.85
CA LEU A 269 23.87 7.03 -12.12
C LEU A 269 24.43 5.76 -12.82
N THR A 270 25.72 5.48 -12.65
CA THR A 270 26.40 4.27 -13.15
C THR A 270 25.76 2.99 -12.60
N HIS A 271 25.30 3.01 -11.34
CA HIS A 271 24.74 1.85 -10.66
C HIS A 271 23.37 1.50 -11.21
N VAL A 272 22.47 2.48 -11.31
CA VAL A 272 21.11 2.24 -11.86
C VAL A 272 21.17 1.85 -13.34
N LYS A 273 22.09 2.43 -14.12
CA LYS A 273 22.31 1.96 -15.51
C LYS A 273 22.80 0.52 -15.56
N LYS A 274 23.70 0.13 -14.66
CA LYS A 274 24.15 -1.27 -14.56
C LYS A 274 23.04 -2.21 -14.10
N MET A 275 22.19 -1.79 -13.17
CA MET A 275 21.00 -2.56 -12.77
C MET A 275 20.08 -2.79 -13.96
N GLN A 276 19.82 -1.78 -14.80
CA GLN A 276 19.03 -1.98 -16.02
C GLN A 276 19.69 -2.98 -16.96
N GLU A 277 20.99 -2.84 -17.21
CA GLU A 277 21.75 -3.74 -18.09
C GLU A 277 21.65 -5.20 -17.63
N LEU A 278 21.72 -5.44 -16.32
CA LEU A 278 21.75 -6.78 -15.74
C LEU A 278 20.37 -7.38 -15.46
N TYR A 279 19.38 -6.57 -15.07
CA TYR A 279 18.10 -7.05 -14.54
C TYR A 279 16.90 -6.71 -15.41
N ASP A 280 17.07 -5.84 -16.40
CA ASP A 280 16.03 -5.41 -17.35
C ASP A 280 14.71 -4.97 -16.69
N PHE A 281 14.78 -4.20 -15.61
CA PHE A 281 13.59 -3.77 -14.87
C PHE A 281 12.65 -2.87 -15.69
N ASN A 282 13.13 -2.21 -16.75
CA ASN A 282 12.28 -1.48 -17.70
C ASN A 282 11.26 -2.38 -18.41
N ALA A 283 11.55 -3.67 -18.61
CA ALA A 283 10.63 -4.62 -19.23
C ALA A 283 9.58 -5.17 -18.24
N CYS A 284 9.69 -4.87 -16.94
CA CYS A 284 8.78 -5.41 -15.94
C CYS A 284 7.39 -4.79 -16.03
N ILE A 285 6.36 -5.62 -16.19
CA ILE A 285 4.95 -5.20 -16.25
C ILE A 285 4.28 -5.12 -14.88
N ASN A 286 4.89 -5.72 -13.83
CA ASN A 286 4.37 -5.65 -12.47
C ASN A 286 4.41 -4.19 -11.99
N SER A 287 3.24 -3.62 -11.70
CA SER A 287 3.11 -2.20 -11.38
C SER A 287 3.85 -1.81 -10.10
N GLU A 288 3.91 -2.67 -9.08
CA GLU A 288 4.61 -2.38 -7.82
C GLU A 288 6.15 -2.38 -7.99
N ILE A 289 6.68 -3.25 -8.85
CA ILE A 289 8.11 -3.28 -9.23
C ILE A 289 8.44 -2.08 -10.11
N ARG A 290 7.70 -1.90 -11.22
CA ARG A 290 7.92 -0.81 -12.19
C ARG A 290 7.83 0.56 -11.51
N PHE A 291 6.88 0.76 -10.61
CA PHE A 291 6.75 1.98 -9.82
C PHE A 291 8.02 2.31 -9.02
N ARG A 292 8.51 1.36 -8.22
CA ARG A 292 9.68 1.57 -7.37
C ARG A 292 10.94 1.78 -8.21
N TRP A 293 11.08 0.99 -9.27
CA TRP A 293 12.17 1.11 -10.21
C TRP A 293 12.23 2.50 -10.86
N LEU A 294 11.11 2.99 -11.39
CA LEU A 294 11.06 4.32 -12.03
C LEU A 294 11.32 5.45 -11.03
N ARG A 295 10.79 5.36 -9.81
CA ARG A 295 11.15 6.30 -8.73
C ARG A 295 12.64 6.29 -8.44
N LEU A 296 13.25 5.11 -8.34
CA LEU A 296 14.69 4.96 -8.08
C LEU A 296 15.51 5.61 -9.18
N CYS A 297 15.16 5.35 -10.45
CA CYS A 297 15.84 5.93 -11.60
C CYS A 297 15.77 7.46 -11.62
N VAL A 298 14.58 8.03 -11.39
CA VAL A 298 14.38 9.50 -11.38
C VAL A 298 15.13 10.14 -10.21
N ARG A 299 15.10 9.53 -9.01
CA ARG A 299 15.88 9.99 -7.86
C ARG A 299 17.39 9.96 -8.11
N CYS A 300 17.88 8.95 -8.83
CA CYS A 300 19.28 8.85 -9.25
C CYS A 300 19.61 9.71 -10.48
N ARG A 301 18.71 10.64 -10.86
CA ARG A 301 18.88 11.61 -11.96
C ARG A 301 19.07 10.97 -13.33
N TRP A 302 18.46 9.80 -13.58
CA TRP A 302 18.50 9.16 -14.90
C TRP A 302 17.42 9.73 -15.82
N GLU A 303 17.84 10.63 -16.71
CA GLU A 303 16.94 11.38 -17.60
C GLU A 303 16.08 10.50 -18.52
N GLU A 304 16.62 9.41 -19.06
CA GLU A 304 15.89 8.51 -19.97
C GLU A 304 14.71 7.80 -19.28
N ALA A 305 14.70 7.77 -17.93
CA ALA A 305 13.59 7.21 -17.16
C ALA A 305 12.41 8.18 -17.01
N VAL A 306 12.60 9.48 -17.23
CA VAL A 306 11.56 10.50 -17.02
C VAL A 306 10.33 10.27 -17.91
N PRO A 307 10.46 10.03 -19.24
CA PRO A 307 9.30 9.74 -20.08
C PRO A 307 8.55 8.47 -19.65
N MET A 308 9.26 7.45 -19.15
CA MET A 308 8.64 6.22 -18.64
C MET A 308 7.90 6.45 -17.32
N ALA A 309 8.45 7.28 -16.43
CA ALA A 309 7.82 7.68 -15.18
C ALA A 309 6.55 8.50 -15.42
N LEU A 310 6.61 9.51 -16.30
CA LEU A 310 5.45 10.32 -16.67
C LEU A 310 4.38 9.49 -17.39
N LYS A 311 4.78 8.59 -18.30
CA LYS A 311 3.85 7.64 -18.94
C LYS A 311 3.16 6.76 -17.91
N MET A 312 3.89 6.19 -16.95
CA MET A 312 3.27 5.39 -15.89
C MET A 312 2.34 6.23 -15.00
N ALA A 313 2.69 7.49 -14.74
CA ALA A 313 1.87 8.39 -13.94
C ALA A 313 0.54 8.76 -14.62
N THR A 314 0.46 8.73 -15.96
CA THR A 314 -0.72 9.12 -16.73
C THR A 314 -1.48 7.97 -17.40
N GLU A 315 -0.86 6.81 -17.63
CA GLU A 315 -1.52 5.63 -18.23
C GLU A 315 -2.41 4.86 -17.23
N GLN A 316 -2.32 5.20 -15.94
CA GLN A 316 -3.18 4.70 -14.87
C GLN A 316 -3.47 5.81 -13.84
N GLY A 317 -4.47 5.62 -12.98
CA GLY A 317 -4.93 6.66 -12.03
C GLY A 317 -4.73 6.36 -10.54
N ARG A 318 -4.04 5.26 -10.17
CA ARG A 318 -3.87 4.87 -8.76
C ARG A 318 -2.95 5.86 -8.08
N MET A 319 -3.49 6.61 -7.12
CA MET A 319 -2.75 7.66 -6.40
C MET A 319 -1.44 7.17 -5.75
N LYS A 320 -1.39 5.88 -5.33
CA LYS A 320 -0.18 5.20 -4.84
C LYS A 320 1.01 5.35 -5.81
N PHE A 321 0.75 5.32 -7.12
CA PHE A 321 1.77 5.42 -8.16
C PHE A 321 1.86 6.82 -8.75
N THR A 322 0.70 7.39 -9.14
CA THR A 322 0.63 8.67 -9.85
C THR A 322 1.22 9.82 -9.04
N ARG A 323 0.83 9.99 -7.76
CA ARG A 323 1.29 11.12 -6.94
C ARG A 323 2.80 11.10 -6.70
N PRO A 324 3.41 9.98 -6.23
CA PRO A 324 4.85 9.97 -6.03
C PRO A 324 5.63 10.12 -7.33
N LEU A 325 5.21 9.52 -8.45
CA LEU A 325 5.92 9.68 -9.72
C LEU A 325 5.93 11.13 -10.20
N PHE A 326 4.80 11.84 -10.13
CA PHE A 326 4.77 13.28 -10.43
C PHE A 326 5.69 14.07 -9.49
N ARG A 327 5.69 13.78 -8.18
CA ARG A 327 6.60 14.44 -7.22
C ARG A 327 8.08 14.19 -7.52
N GLU A 328 8.47 12.96 -7.84
CA GLU A 328 9.87 12.64 -8.16
C GLU A 328 10.35 13.41 -9.39
N VAL A 329 9.55 13.43 -10.46
CA VAL A 329 9.91 14.15 -11.69
C VAL A 329 9.91 15.66 -11.46
N PHE A 330 8.94 16.19 -10.70
CA PHE A 330 8.89 17.59 -10.34
C PHE A 330 10.11 18.05 -9.53
N ASN A 331 10.58 17.22 -8.60
CA ASN A 331 11.80 17.46 -7.82
C ASN A 331 13.10 17.18 -8.59
N PHE A 332 13.01 16.88 -9.88
CA PHE A 332 14.13 16.85 -10.80
C PHE A 332 14.16 18.15 -11.60
N ASP A 333 14.95 19.11 -11.13
CA ASP A 333 14.99 20.51 -11.60
C ASP A 333 14.84 20.68 -13.13
N LYS A 334 15.53 19.84 -13.91
CA LYS A 334 15.48 19.86 -15.39
C LYS A 334 14.09 19.56 -15.98
N PHE A 335 13.28 18.77 -15.27
CA PHE A 335 12.00 18.23 -15.73
C PHE A 335 10.80 18.74 -14.92
N SER A 336 11.00 19.71 -14.01
CA SER A 336 9.93 20.32 -13.22
C SER A 336 8.80 20.86 -14.10
N ASP A 337 9.16 21.63 -15.14
CA ASP A 337 8.18 22.21 -16.06
C ASP A 337 7.46 21.15 -16.90
N GLU A 338 8.17 20.09 -17.29
CA GLU A 338 7.58 18.97 -18.03
C GLU A 338 6.55 18.21 -17.19
N ALA A 339 6.85 17.95 -15.91
CA ALA A 339 5.90 17.34 -14.98
C ALA A 339 4.61 18.17 -14.86
N VAL A 340 4.73 19.50 -14.74
CA VAL A 340 3.59 20.42 -14.68
C VAL A 340 2.82 20.43 -15.99
N GLN A 341 3.49 20.50 -17.13
CA GLN A 341 2.86 20.51 -18.45
C GLN A 341 2.07 19.21 -18.71
N VAL A 342 2.68 18.05 -18.41
CA VAL A 342 2.03 16.75 -18.56
C VAL A 342 0.82 16.65 -17.63
N PHE A 343 0.94 17.05 -16.37
CA PHE A 343 -0.20 17.09 -15.45
C PHE A 343 -1.35 17.96 -15.99
N VAL A 344 -1.06 19.21 -16.39
CA VAL A 344 -2.09 20.15 -16.90
C VAL A 344 -2.81 19.58 -18.13
N SER A 345 -2.08 18.93 -19.05
CA SER A 345 -2.68 18.34 -20.25
C SER A 345 -3.63 17.15 -19.96
N HIS A 346 -3.42 16.42 -18.85
CA HIS A 346 -4.25 15.29 -18.44
C HIS A 346 -5.28 15.65 -17.37
N ARG A 347 -5.15 16.83 -16.74
CA ARG A 347 -5.90 17.24 -15.54
C ARG A 347 -7.42 17.06 -15.66
N ALA A 348 -7.99 17.37 -16.84
CA ALA A 348 -9.42 17.29 -17.10
C ALA A 348 -9.96 15.85 -17.23
N ALA A 349 -9.09 14.88 -17.55
CA ALA A 349 -9.44 13.46 -17.69
C ALA A 349 -9.11 12.63 -16.44
N MET A 350 -8.44 13.22 -15.45
CA MET A 350 -8.10 12.56 -14.20
C MET A 350 -9.30 12.51 -13.24
N HIS A 351 -9.33 11.49 -12.37
CA HIS A 351 -10.27 11.47 -11.26
C HIS A 351 -10.15 12.77 -10.44
N PRO A 352 -11.26 13.43 -10.05
CA PRO A 352 -11.22 14.76 -9.42
C PRO A 352 -10.31 14.84 -8.19
N VAL A 353 -10.33 13.79 -7.35
CA VAL A 353 -9.48 13.68 -6.16
C VAL A 353 -7.99 13.60 -6.53
N THR A 354 -7.64 12.69 -7.45
CA THR A 354 -6.26 12.56 -7.94
C THR A 354 -5.77 13.86 -8.56
N SER A 355 -6.61 14.52 -9.35
CA SER A 355 -6.33 15.82 -9.98
C SER A 355 -6.07 16.92 -8.94
N GLY A 356 -6.90 16.99 -7.90
CA GLY A 356 -6.73 17.94 -6.79
C GLY A 356 -5.42 17.72 -6.03
N LEU A 357 -5.14 16.48 -5.64
CA LEU A 357 -3.95 16.13 -4.86
C LEU A 357 -2.64 16.27 -5.65
N VAL A 358 -2.60 15.84 -6.92
CA VAL A 358 -1.42 16.06 -7.78
C VAL A 358 -1.22 17.56 -8.03
N GLY A 359 -2.29 18.33 -8.20
CA GLY A 359 -2.21 19.79 -8.32
C GLY A 359 -1.58 20.45 -7.09
N LYS A 360 -1.95 20.01 -5.88
CA LYS A 360 -1.31 20.45 -4.63
C LYS A 360 0.17 20.04 -4.58
N ASP A 361 0.48 18.78 -4.90
CA ASP A 361 1.85 18.24 -4.89
C ASP A 361 2.78 19.02 -5.84
N LEU A 362 2.28 19.44 -7.01
CA LEU A 362 3.01 20.19 -8.04
C LEU A 362 2.91 21.72 -7.89
N LYS A 363 2.23 22.22 -6.85
CA LYS A 363 2.02 23.66 -6.60
C LYS A 363 1.32 24.38 -7.77
N VAL A 364 0.40 23.69 -8.44
CA VAL A 364 -0.39 24.22 -9.56
C VAL A 364 -1.77 24.65 -9.05
N ASP A 365 -2.00 25.96 -8.98
CA ASP A 365 -3.28 26.52 -8.53
C ASP A 365 -4.46 26.05 -9.40
N ALA A 366 -5.60 25.77 -8.76
CA ALA A 366 -6.86 25.48 -9.45
C ALA A 366 -7.43 26.69 -10.22
N SER A 367 -7.03 27.92 -9.84
CA SER A 367 -7.61 29.18 -10.34
C SER A 367 -6.97 29.74 -11.61
N LYS A 368 -5.83 29.20 -12.08
CA LYS A 368 -5.10 29.76 -13.24
C LYS A 368 -5.51 29.19 -14.60
N THR A 369 -6.32 28.13 -14.63
CA THR A 369 -6.70 27.42 -15.87
C THR A 369 -7.94 27.98 -16.58
N SER A 370 -8.64 28.97 -16.02
CA SER A 370 -9.87 29.54 -16.61
C SER A 370 -9.64 30.75 -17.54
N THR A 371 -8.39 31.16 -17.81
CA THR A 371 -8.11 32.40 -18.55
C THR A 371 -7.75 32.27 -20.03
N ASN A 372 -7.62 31.06 -20.58
CA ASN A 372 -7.22 30.86 -21.99
C ASN A 372 -8.23 30.07 -22.83
N GLN A 373 -9.52 30.33 -22.65
CA GLN A 373 -10.51 30.10 -23.71
C GLN A 373 -11.23 31.42 -23.98
N LYS A 374 -10.73 32.14 -24.98
CA LYS A 374 -11.45 33.20 -25.70
C LYS A 374 -11.56 32.78 -27.16
#